data_AF-A0A327H0Q3-F1
#
_entry.id   AF-A0A327H0Q3-F1
#
_cell.length_a   1.000
_cell.length_b   1.000
_cell.length_c   1.000
_cell.angle_alpha   90.00
_cell.angle_beta   90.00
_cell.angle_gamma   90.00
#
_symmetry.space_group_name_H-M   'P 1'
#
loop_
_entity.id
_entity.type
_entity.pdbx_description
1 polymer ?
#
loop_
_entity_poly.entity_id
_entity_poly.type
_entity_poly.pdbx_seq_one_letter_code
_entity_poly.pdbx_strand_id
1 'polypeptide(L)'
;MTEAQKALNTLTSKGRIAHAMERVVGQFSEKLTKDQRKEIIDLISDFRVGHVPRFAPLVLIKHYLRTFEMNKKIISRFTNSIPLEMGLMAKV
;
A
#
# COMPACT_ATOMS: atom_id res chain seq x y z
N MET A 1 0.88 30.52 7.07
CA MET A 1 1.22 29.11 6.84
C MET A 1 2.15 29.01 5.65
N THR A 2 3.26 28.29 5.78
CA THR A 2 4.20 28.04 4.67
C THR A 2 3.58 27.09 3.65
N GLU A 3 4.10 27.05 2.43
CA GLU A 3 3.66 26.10 1.40
C GLU A 3 3.80 24.64 1.88
N ALA A 4 4.83 24.35 2.66
CA ALA A 4 5.03 23.04 3.30
C ALA A 4 3.89 22.67 4.27
N GLN A 5 3.40 23.63 5.08
CA GLN A 5 2.29 23.41 6.00
C GLN A 5 0.97 23.17 5.25
N LYS A 6 0.74 23.85 4.12
CA LYS A 6 -0.44 23.61 3.28
C LYS A 6 -0.41 22.22 2.63
N ALA A 7 0.77 21.77 2.17
CA ALA A 7 0.93 20.44 1.59
C ALA A 7 0.65 19.32 2.60
N LEU A 8 1.06 19.49 3.87
CA LEU A 8 0.76 18.53 4.95
C LEU A 8 -0.75 18.39 5.22
N ASN A 9 -1.52 19.47 5.03
CA ASN A 9 -2.98 19.46 5.20
C ASN A 9 -3.73 18.88 3.99
N THR A 10 -3.04 18.56 2.89
CA THR A 10 -3.67 18.02 1.68
C THR A 10 -3.67 16.49 1.74
N LEU A 11 -4.83 15.89 1.98
CA LEU A 11 -4.98 14.43 1.96
C LEU A 11 -4.66 13.87 0.56
N THR A 12 -3.94 12.76 0.53
CA THR A 12 -3.65 12.04 -0.72
C THR A 12 -4.92 11.36 -1.24
N SER A 13 -5.18 11.43 -2.55
CA SER A 13 -6.35 10.78 -3.15
C SER A 13 -6.23 9.25 -3.17
N LYS A 14 -7.36 8.55 -3.06
CA LYS A 14 -7.41 7.08 -3.16
C LYS A 14 -6.75 6.56 -4.45
N GLY A 15 -6.96 7.26 -5.56
CA GLY A 15 -6.34 6.93 -6.86
C GLY A 15 -4.81 6.99 -6.83
N ARG A 16 -4.20 8.00 -6.20
CA ARG A 16 -2.74 8.07 -6.05
C ARG A 16 -2.21 6.92 -5.18
N ILE A 17 -2.92 6.55 -4.12
CA ILE A 17 -2.55 5.42 -3.26
C ILE A 17 -2.66 4.10 -4.04
N ALA A 18 -3.73 3.90 -4.81
CA ALA A 18 -3.93 2.70 -5.63
C ALA A 18 -2.82 2.57 -6.69
N HIS A 19 -2.47 3.66 -7.38
CA HIS A 19 -1.34 3.67 -8.31
C HIS A 19 -0.01 3.34 -7.64
N ALA A 20 0.23 3.81 -6.41
CA ALA A 20 1.42 3.41 -5.66
C ALA A 20 1.43 1.90 -5.34
N MET A 21 0.28 1.31 -5.01
CA MET A 21 0.14 -0.14 -4.80
C MET A 21 0.45 -0.91 -6.09
N GLU A 22 -0.12 -0.50 -7.22
CA GLU A 22 0.13 -1.10 -8.55
C GLU A 22 1.63 -1.10 -8.89
N ARG A 23 2.32 0.02 -8.62
CA ARG A 23 3.78 0.14 -8.83
C ARG A 23 4.57 -0.82 -7.96
N VAL A 24 4.16 -1.03 -6.70
CA VAL A 24 4.79 -2.00 -5.79
C VAL A 24 4.57 -3.43 -6.31
N VAL A 25 3.33 -3.77 -6.70
CA VAL A 25 2.99 -5.09 -7.26
C VAL A 25 3.79 -5.39 -8.53
N GLY A 26 3.97 -4.39 -9.40
CA GLY A 26 4.79 -4.52 -10.60
C GLY A 26 6.20 -5.05 -10.34
N GLN A 27 6.80 -4.76 -9.17
CA GLN A 27 8.16 -5.19 -8.82
C GLN A 27 8.32 -6.69 -8.57
N PHE A 28 7.24 -7.40 -8.23
CA PHE A 28 7.26 -8.83 -7.93
C PHE A 28 6.26 -9.61 -8.80
N SER A 29 5.68 -8.95 -9.79
CA SER A 29 4.56 -9.49 -10.53
C SER A 29 4.93 -10.77 -11.29
N GLU A 30 6.18 -10.90 -11.75
CA GLU A 30 6.70 -12.09 -12.44
C GLU A 30 6.70 -13.35 -11.56
N LYS A 31 6.70 -13.20 -10.23
CA LYS A 31 6.65 -14.32 -9.27
C LYS A 31 5.22 -14.74 -8.93
N LEU A 32 4.22 -13.98 -9.35
CA LEU A 32 2.82 -14.27 -9.06
C LEU A 32 2.24 -15.23 -10.11
N THR A 33 1.45 -16.19 -9.65
CA THR A 33 0.54 -16.92 -10.53
C THR A 33 -0.53 -15.99 -11.10
N LYS A 34 -1.20 -16.42 -12.17
CA LYS A 34 -2.29 -15.66 -12.79
C LYS A 34 -3.39 -15.30 -11.80
N ASP A 35 -3.76 -16.24 -10.95
CA ASP A 35 -4.86 -16.05 -9.98
C ASP A 35 -4.46 -15.12 -8.85
N GLN A 36 -3.25 -15.25 -8.30
CA GLN A 36 -2.72 -14.34 -7.28
C GLN A 36 -2.59 -12.91 -7.82
N ARG A 37 -2.15 -12.75 -9.06
CA ARG A 37 -2.08 -11.44 -9.72
C ARG A 37 -3.48 -10.82 -9.85
N LYS A 38 -4.46 -11.62 -10.27
CA LYS A 38 -5.85 -11.17 -10.41
C LYS A 38 -6.42 -10.73 -9.06
N GLU A 39 -6.25 -11.54 -8.02
CA GLU A 39 -6.70 -11.25 -6.66
C GLU A 39 -6.20 -9.89 -6.17
N ILE A 40 -4.89 -9.61 -6.30
CA ILE A 40 -4.32 -8.33 -5.87
C ILE A 40 -4.88 -7.16 -6.69
N ILE A 41 -4.99 -7.31 -8.01
CA ILE A 41 -5.47 -6.23 -8.89
C ILE A 41 -6.93 -5.90 -8.59
N ASP A 42 -7.77 -6.92 -8.46
CA ASP A 42 -9.19 -6.75 -8.13
C ASP A 42 -9.34 -6.06 -6.76
N LEU A 43 -8.53 -6.44 -5.77
CA LEU A 43 -8.56 -5.83 -4.44
C LEU A 43 -8.05 -4.37 -4.43
N ILE A 44 -7.06 -4.02 -5.27
CA ILE A 44 -6.62 -2.62 -5.45
C ILE A 44 -7.71 -1.81 -6.16
N SER A 45 -8.39 -2.39 -7.14
CA SER A 45 -9.53 -1.76 -7.82
C SER A 45 -10.65 -1.46 -6.83
N ASP A 46 -11.04 -2.43 -6.02
CA ASP A 46 -12.06 -2.27 -4.98
C ASP A 46 -11.68 -1.19 -3.96
N PHE A 47 -10.40 -1.10 -3.59
CA PHE A 47 -9.92 0.00 -2.74
C PHE A 47 -10.02 1.36 -3.44
N ARG A 48 -9.67 1.44 -4.73
CA ARG A 48 -9.71 2.67 -5.53
C ARG A 48 -11.11 3.28 -5.55
N VAL A 49 -12.15 2.45 -5.72
CA VAL A 49 -13.56 2.89 -5.70
C VAL A 49 -14.16 2.94 -4.29
N GLY A 50 -13.51 2.32 -3.30
CA GLY A 50 -13.87 2.42 -1.89
C GLY A 50 -14.77 1.30 -1.36
N HIS A 51 -14.87 0.16 -2.05
CA HIS A 51 -15.56 -1.04 -1.57
C HIS A 51 -14.81 -1.73 -0.42
N VAL A 52 -13.48 -1.63 -0.39
CA VAL A 52 -12.65 -2.21 0.68
C VAL A 52 -11.72 -1.16 1.31
N PRO A 53 -11.35 -1.33 2.58
CA PRO A 53 -10.40 -0.44 3.24
C PRO A 53 -8.98 -0.63 2.68
N ARG A 54 -8.14 0.41 2.80
CA ARG A 54 -6.73 0.40 2.38
C ARG A 54 -5.93 -0.78 2.97
N PHE A 55 -6.29 -1.23 4.17
CA PHE A 55 -5.59 -2.31 4.86
C PHE A 55 -5.68 -3.64 4.11
N ALA A 56 -6.80 -3.92 3.43
CA ALA A 56 -7.01 -5.17 2.70
C ALA A 56 -5.94 -5.42 1.62
N PRO A 57 -5.72 -4.54 0.63
CA PRO A 57 -4.64 -4.73 -0.34
C PRO A 57 -3.25 -4.65 0.29
N LEU A 58 -3.05 -3.85 1.35
CA LEU A 58 -1.75 -3.77 2.02
C LEU A 58 -1.31 -5.08 2.65
N VAL A 59 -2.23 -5.79 3.32
CA VAL A 59 -1.92 -7.09 3.95
C VAL A 59 -1.55 -8.12 2.89
N LEU A 60 -2.30 -8.18 1.79
CA LEU A 60 -2.03 -9.13 0.73
C LEU A 60 -0.69 -8.86 0.04
N ILE A 61 -0.38 -7.58 -0.23
CA ILE A 61 0.94 -7.17 -0.73
C ILE A 61 2.04 -7.60 0.25
N LYS A 62 1.87 -7.33 1.55
CA LYS A 62 2.84 -7.72 2.60
C LYS A 62 3.04 -9.24 2.66
N HIS A 63 1.98 -10.02 2.50
CA HIS A 63 2.04 -11.48 2.44
C HIS A 63 2.98 -11.93 1.32
N TYR A 64 2.75 -11.51 0.08
CA TYR A 64 3.58 -11.94 -1.06
C TYR A 64 5.03 -11.49 -0.96
N LEU A 65 5.28 -10.28 -0.47
CA LEU A 65 6.64 -9.80 -0.27
C LEU A 65 7.43 -10.66 0.71
N ARG A 66 6.77 -11.14 1.77
CA ARG A 66 7.36 -12.09 2.72
C ARG A 66 7.58 -13.45 2.07
N THR A 67 6.57 -13.97 1.36
CA THR A 67 6.64 -15.27 0.67
C THR A 67 7.77 -15.34 -0.35
N PHE A 68 8.08 -14.24 -1.03
CA PHE A 68 9.16 -14.17 -2.03
C PHE A 68 10.49 -13.64 -1.48
N GLU A 69 10.60 -13.47 -0.16
CA GLU A 69 11.78 -12.93 0.54
C GLU A 69 12.26 -11.56 0.00
N MET A 70 11.31 -10.76 -0.50
CA MET A 70 11.60 -9.46 -1.11
C MET A 70 11.63 -8.36 -0.07
N ASN A 71 12.69 -8.35 0.74
CA ASN A 71 12.92 -7.31 1.74
C ASN A 71 13.58 -6.06 1.13
N LYS A 72 12.86 -5.38 0.22
CA LYS A 72 13.32 -4.09 -0.34
C LYS A 72 12.92 -2.95 0.60
N LYS A 73 13.90 -2.12 1.00
CA LYS A 73 13.71 -0.94 1.87
C LYS A 73 12.56 -0.03 1.42
N ILE A 74 12.38 0.15 0.11
CA ILE A 74 11.33 0.98 -0.49
C ILE A 74 9.93 0.46 -0.16
N ILE A 75 9.76 -0.86 -0.17
CA ILE A 75 8.46 -1.51 0.07
C ILE A 75 8.15 -1.57 1.57
N SER A 76 9.17 -1.75 2.40
CA SER A 76 9.05 -1.62 3.86
C SER A 76 8.57 -0.22 4.25
N ARG A 77 9.07 0.84 3.60
CA ARG A 77 8.64 2.23 3.86
C ARG A 77 7.18 2.49 3.46
N PHE A 78 6.70 1.84 2.41
CA PHE A 78 5.29 1.93 1.99
C PHE A 78 4.33 1.15 2.91
N THR A 79 4.78 -0.02 3.41
CA THR A 79 3.95 -0.92 4.23
C THR A 79 4.01 -0.61 5.72
N ASN A 80 5.11 -0.04 6.21
CA ASN A 80 5.33 0.38 7.60
C ASN A 80 5.58 1.90 7.65
N SER A 81 4.58 2.70 7.21
CA SER A 81 4.75 4.16 7.11
C SER A 81 4.94 4.85 8.46
N ILE A 82 4.50 4.23 9.56
CA ILE A 82 4.64 4.75 10.93
C ILE A 82 5.34 3.67 11.77
N PRO A 83 6.54 3.95 12.32
CA PRO A 83 7.19 3.04 13.27
C PRO A 83 6.28 2.78 14.47
N LEU A 84 6.13 1.51 14.88
CA LEU A 84 5.35 1.18 16.08
C LEU A 84 5.86 1.90 17.34
N GLU A 85 7.17 2.14 17.39
CA GLU A 85 7.87 2.88 18.44
C GLU A 85 7.30 4.29 18.67
N MET A 86 6.70 4.90 17.65
CA MET A 86 6.09 6.23 17.80
C MET A 86 4.79 6.22 18.62
N GLY A 87 4.16 5.07 18.84
CA GLY A 87 2.94 4.96 19.64
C GLY A 87 1.71 5.70 19.08
N LEU A 88 1.78 6.17 17.83
CA LEU A 88 0.75 6.98 17.17
C LEU A 88 -0.43 6.16 16.61
N MET A 89 -0.77 5.01 17.21
CA MET A 89 -1.95 4.28 16.76
C MET A 89 -3.17 5.22 16.84
N ALA A 90 -3.83 5.42 15.71
CA ALA A 90 -5.10 6.11 15.68
C ALA A 90 -6.03 5.36 16.63
N LYS A 91 -6.51 6.03 17.68
CA LYS A 91 -7.65 5.52 18.46
C LYS A 91 -8.77 5.26 17.45
N VAL A 92 -9.11 3.99 17.27
CA VAL A 92 -10.26 3.55 16.49
C VAL A 92 -11.52 3.97 17.22
#